data_AF-A0A1L8RJ14-F1
#
_entry.id   AF-A0A1L8RJ14-F1
#
_cell.length_a   1.000
_cell.length_b   1.000
_cell.length_c   1.000
_cell.angle_alpha   90.00
_cell.angle_beta   90.00
_cell.angle_gamma   90.00
#
_symmetry.space_group_name_H-M   'P 1'
#
loop_
_entity.id
_entity.type
_entity.pdbx_description
1 polymer ?
#
loop_
_entity_poly.entity_id
_entity_poly.type
_entity_poly.pdbx_seq_one_letter_code
_entity_poly.pdbx_strand_id
1 'polypeptide(L)' 'MLVIHYQVAGEAVVKEYAKVGDFVGAQLREVPDLQDYYIVTEATVDGQPVALSDKTIGGLFNVLNK' A
#
# COMPACT_ATOMS: atom_id res chain seq x y z
N MET A 1 -10.01 -7.67 -0.25
CA MET A 1 -9.54 -6.83 0.87
C MET A 1 -8.03 -6.68 0.78
N LEU A 2 -7.51 -5.44 0.82
CA LEU A 2 -6.08 -5.14 0.89
C LEU A 2 -5.78 -4.59 2.29
N VAL A 3 -4.75 -5.13 2.95
CA VAL A 3 -4.24 -4.63 4.24
C VAL A 3 -2.78 -4.24 4.05
N ILE A 4 -2.41 -3.03 4.48
CA ILE A 4 -1.06 -2.48 4.35
C ILE A 4 -0.57 -2.07 5.74
N HIS A 5 0.52 -2.67 6.20
CA HIS A 5 1.27 -2.24 7.37
C HIS A 5 2.46 -1.41 6.91
N TYR A 6 2.53 -0.15 7.31
CA TYR A 6 3.55 0.78 6.86
C TYR A 6 4.05 1.66 8.02
N GLN A 7 5.16 2.37 7.79
CA GLN A 7 5.76 3.26 8.77
C GLN A 7 5.67 4.72 8.37
N VAL A 8 5.31 5.57 9.33
CA VAL A 8 5.34 7.04 9.22
C VAL A 8 6.15 7.58 10.38
N ALA A 9 7.26 8.25 10.10
CA ALA A 9 8.15 8.81 11.12
C ALA A 9 8.57 7.79 12.22
N GLY A 10 8.67 6.50 11.87
CA GLY A 10 9.02 5.42 12.79
C GLY A 10 7.84 4.76 13.51
N GLU A 11 6.62 5.29 13.37
CA GLU A 11 5.41 4.69 13.93
C GLU A 11 4.79 3.69 12.96
N ALA A 12 4.35 2.54 13.48
CA ALA A 12 3.66 1.52 12.71
C ALA A 12 2.18 1.88 12.53
N VAL A 13 1.73 1.92 11.29
CA VAL A 13 0.37 2.29 10.89
C VAL A 13 -0.22 1.20 10.00
N VAL A 14 -1.53 1.02 10.06
CA VAL A 14 -2.28 0.08 9.21
C VAL A 14 -3.31 0.84 8.38
N LYS A 15 -3.38 0.52 7.09
CA LYS A 15 -4.42 1.00 6.19
C LYS A 15 -5.09 -0.17 5.50
N GLU A 16 -6.41 -0.14 5.48
CA GLU A 16 -7.23 -1.17 4.84
C GLU A 16 -8.03 -0.57 3.68
N TYR A 17 -8.16 -1.36 2.62
CA TYR A 17 -9.03 -1.07 1.49
C TYR A 17 -9.91 -2.30 1.22
N ALA A 18 -11.19 -2.09 0.91
CA ALA A 18 -12.11 -3.20 0.65
C ALA A 18 -11.67 -4.06 -0.55
N LYS A 19 -11.11 -3.41 -1.58
CA LYS A 19 -10.52 -4.05 -2.77
C LYS A 19 -9.23 -3.35 -3.17
N VAL A 20 -8.35 -4.07 -3.86
CA VAL A 20 -7.10 -3.53 -4.43
C VAL A 20 -7.35 -2.30 -5.31
N GLY A 21 -8.44 -2.30 -6.09
CA GLY A 21 -8.78 -1.16 -6.95
C GLY A 21 -9.08 0.14 -6.19
N ASP A 22 -9.52 0.08 -4.93
CA ASP A 22 -9.72 1.31 -4.13
C ASP A 22 -8.39 1.95 -3.75
N PHE A 23 -7.37 1.13 -3.46
CA PHE A 23 -6.01 1.59 -3.23
C PHE A 23 -5.40 2.18 -4.49
N VAL A 24 -5.46 1.45 -5.62
CA VAL A 24 -4.93 1.94 -6.91
C VAL A 24 -5.60 3.27 -7.30
N GLY A 25 -6.93 3.35 -7.17
CA GLY A 25 -7.67 4.58 -7.44
C GLY A 25 -7.35 5.72 -6.46
N ALA A 26 -7.03 5.42 -5.19
CA ALA A 26 -6.60 6.42 -4.23
C ALA A 26 -5.21 6.99 -4.55
N GLN A 27 -4.28 6.16 -5.03
CA GLN A 27 -2.93 6.60 -5.42
C GLN A 27 -2.91 7.43 -6.70
N LEU A 28 -3.93 7.30 -7.55
CA LEU A 28 -4.07 8.09 -8.79
C LEU A 28 -4.74 9.46 -8.59
N ARG A 29 -5.14 9.81 -7.36
CA ARG A 29 -5.75 11.14 -7.08
C ARG A 29 -4.68 12.23 -7.12
N GLU A 30 -5.10 13.47 -7.38
CA GLU A 30 -4.24 14.65 -7.28
C GLU A 30 -3.55 14.74 -5.91
N VAL A 31 -4.28 14.36 -4.85
CA VAL A 31 -3.72 14.19 -3.50
C VAL A 31 -4.02 12.76 -3.02
N PRO A 32 -3.03 11.87 -3.07
CA PRO A 32 -3.13 10.53 -2.52
C PRO A 32 -3.31 10.54 -1.00
N ASP A 33 -3.96 9.51 -0.45
CA ASP A 33 -4.13 9.37 0.99
C ASP A 33 -2.91 8.75 1.69
N LEU A 34 -2.01 8.12 0.93
CA LEU A 34 -0.72 7.63 1.39
C LEU A 34 0.37 8.25 0.53
N GLN A 35 1.51 8.60 1.12
CA GLN A 35 2.64 9.12 0.38
C GLN A 35 3.47 7.97 -0.19
N ASP A 36 3.93 8.11 -1.44
CA ASP A 36 4.67 7.07 -2.16
C ASP A 36 5.88 6.55 -1.41
N TYR A 37 6.58 7.43 -0.66
CA TYR A 37 7.81 7.09 0.05
C TYR A 37 7.59 6.39 1.39
N TYR A 38 6.34 6.22 1.86
CA TYR A 38 6.09 5.50 3.11
C TYR A 38 6.53 4.04 2.97
N ILE A 39 7.22 3.55 3.99
CA ILE A 39 7.84 2.22 3.98
C ILE A 39 6.79 1.17 4.32
N VAL A 40 6.55 0.25 3.41
CA VAL A 40 5.67 -0.91 3.60
C VAL A 40 6.45 -2.03 4.30
N THR A 41 5.98 -2.40 5.47
CA THR A 41 6.53 -3.52 6.25
C THR A 41 5.87 -4.84 5.89
N GLU A 42 4.57 -4.83 5.60
CA GLU A 42 3.78 -5.99 5.19
C GLU A 42 2.58 -5.52 4.35
N ALA A 43 2.19 -6.31 3.35
CA ALA A 43 0.96 -6.09 2.60
C ALA A 43 0.32 -7.44 2.27
N THR A 44 -1.00 -7.54 2.40
CA THR A 44 -1.76 -8.75 2.06
C THR A 44 -2.97 -8.42 1.20
N VAL A 45 -3.26 -9.30 0.23
CA VAL A 45 -4.49 -9.28 -0.57
C VAL A 45 -5.28 -10.52 -0.25
N ASP A 46 -6.49 -10.34 0.31
CA ASP A 46 -7.36 -11.43 0.77
C ASP A 46 -6.63 -12.42 1.71
N GLY A 47 -5.77 -11.86 2.57
CA GLY A 47 -4.96 -12.61 3.53
C GLY A 47 -3.71 -13.27 2.93
N GLN A 48 -3.47 -13.14 1.62
CA GLN A 48 -2.27 -13.65 0.97
C GLN A 48 -1.19 -12.57 0.89
N PRO A 49 0.06 -12.85 1.31
CA PRO A 49 1.13 -11.86 1.32
C PRO A 49 1.52 -11.44 -0.10
N VAL A 50 1.79 -10.15 -0.26
CA VAL A 50 2.31 -9.56 -1.49
C VAL A 50 3.82 -9.42 -1.39
N ALA A 51 4.55 -10.06 -2.30
CA ALA A 51 6.00 -9.92 -2.37
C ALA A 51 6.38 -8.56 -2.96
N LEU A 52 7.17 -7.78 -2.22
CA LEU A 52 7.64 -6.45 -2.62
C LEU A 52 9.17 -6.41 -2.69
N SER A 53 9.69 -6.13 -3.89
CA SER A 53 11.11 -5.81 -4.08
C SER A 53 11.42 -4.37 -3.63
N ASP A 54 10.51 -3.44 -3.95
CA ASP A 54 10.51 -2.07 -3.46
C ASP A 54 9.49 -1.96 -2.32
N LYS A 55 9.98 -1.78 -1.10
CA LYS A 55 9.18 -1.77 0.13
C LYS A 55 8.58 -0.40 0.43
N THR A 56 8.05 0.26 -0.60
CA THR A 56 7.39 1.57 -0.48
C THR A 56 5.94 1.46 -0.93
N ILE A 57 5.12 2.48 -0.63
CA ILE A 57 3.76 2.58 -1.17
C ILE A 57 3.79 2.65 -2.70
N GLY A 58 4.75 3.37 -3.28
CA GLY A 58 4.97 3.40 -4.73
C GLY A 58 5.33 2.02 -5.30
N GLY A 59 6.20 1.28 -4.61
CA GLY A 59 6.53 -0.11 -4.96
C GLY A 59 5.30 -1.04 -4.94
N LEU A 60 4.48 -0.95 -3.89
CA LEU A 60 3.23 -1.68 -3.78
C LEU A 60 2.24 -1.30 -4.89
N PHE A 61 2.11 -0.01 -5.19
CA PHE A 61 1.30 0.48 -6.30
C PHE A 61 1.73 -0.14 -7.63
N ASN A 62 3.03 -0.14 -7.94
CA ASN A 62 3.56 -0.70 -9.18
C ASN A 62 3.30 -2.22 -9.31
N VAL A 63 3.27 -2.95 -8.19
CA VAL A 63 2.96 -4.39 -8.19
C VAL A 63 1.47 -4.63 -8.45
N LEU A 64 0.60 -3.83 -7.83
CA LEU A 64 -0.85 -4.03 -7.87
C LEU A 64 -1.55 -3.35 -9.05
N ASN A 65 -0.90 -2.38 -9.70
CA ASN A 65 -1.40 -1.67 -10.87
C ASN A 65 -0.84 -2.29 -12.17
N LYS A 66 -1.33 -3.49 -12.51
CA LYS A 66 -1.01 -4.20 -13.76
C LYS A 66 -2.27 -4.56 -14.53
#